data_AF-A0A926Z010-F1
#
_entry.id   AF-A0A926Z010-F1
#
_cell.length_a   1.000
_cell.length_b   1.000
_cell.length_c   1.000
_cell.angle_alpha   90.00
_cell.angle_beta   90.00
_cell.angle_gamma   90.00
#
_symmetry.space_group_name_H-M   'P 1'
#
loop_
_entity.id
_entity.type
_entity.pdbx_description
1 polymer ?
#
loop_
_entity_poly.entity_id
_entity_poly.type
_entity_poly.pdbx_seq_one_letter_code
_entity_poly.pdbx_strand_id
1 'polypeptide(L)'
;MSEELKKVVIYTDGACIGNPGPGGYGIVLLYGRHRKELYGGFRLTTNNRMEMMAAIIGLRTLKMKCAIVVYSDSQYLVDSVTKGWAKGWRANGWRRNKKQKAINADLWEQLLDLCEQHEVTFEWVRGHAGNVENERCDQLAVRAAQQEDLPPDIVYENKQDIELPILDGLDLQ
;
A
#
# COMPACT_ATOMS: atom_id res chain seq x y z
N MET A 1 32.11 -15.14 -2.75
CA MET A 1 31.83 -13.92 -3.53
C MET A 1 30.38 -13.55 -3.25
N SER A 2 30.11 -12.41 -2.62
CA SER A 2 28.73 -11.92 -2.51
C SER A 2 28.25 -11.52 -3.90
N GLU A 3 27.19 -12.16 -4.40
CA GLU A 3 26.53 -11.67 -5.61
C GLU A 3 26.03 -10.24 -5.36
N GLU A 4 26.40 -9.30 -6.24
CA GLU A 4 25.89 -7.94 -6.18
C GLU A 4 24.38 -7.98 -6.49
N LEU A 5 23.57 -7.47 -5.56
CA LEU A 5 22.12 -7.45 -5.73
C LEU A 5 21.73 -6.51 -6.88
N LYS A 6 20.71 -6.93 -7.65
CA LYS A 6 20.09 -6.06 -8.66
C LYS A 6 19.47 -4.84 -8.00
N LYS A 7 19.81 -3.65 -8.51
CA LYS A 7 19.31 -2.36 -8.04
C LYS A 7 18.03 -2.00 -8.79
N VAL A 8 16.93 -1.86 -8.08
CA VAL A 8 15.60 -1.53 -8.63
C VAL A 8 15.10 -0.26 -7.98
N VAL A 9 14.49 0.63 -8.78
CA VAL A 9 13.78 1.80 -8.27
C VAL A 9 12.31 1.60 -8.53
N ILE A 10 11.49 1.86 -7.51
CA ILE A 10 10.04 1.74 -7.57
C ILE A 10 9.44 3.08 -7.15
N TYR A 11 8.56 3.63 -7.97
CA TYR A 11 7.67 4.73 -7.61
C TYR A 11 6.27 4.17 -7.41
N THR A 12 5.56 4.70 -6.42
CA THR A 12 4.23 4.22 -6.04
C THR A 12 3.33 5.37 -5.65
N ASP A 13 2.06 5.26 -6.04
CA ASP A 13 1.00 6.16 -5.60
C ASP A 13 -0.33 5.41 -5.49
N GLY A 14 -1.25 5.96 -4.69
CA GLY A 14 -2.60 5.46 -4.48
C GLY A 14 -3.62 6.59 -4.47
N ALA A 15 -4.74 6.36 -5.15
CA ALA A 15 -5.84 7.31 -5.26
C ALA A 15 -7.16 6.66 -4.85
N CYS A 16 -8.09 7.45 -4.32
CA CYS A 16 -9.43 7.00 -3.96
C CYS A 16 -10.47 8.08 -4.29
N ILE A 17 -11.51 7.71 -5.05
CA ILE A 17 -12.64 8.59 -5.39
C ILE A 17 -13.64 8.54 -4.24
N GLY A 18 -13.57 9.52 -3.35
CA GLY A 18 -14.18 9.41 -2.02
C GLY A 18 -13.33 8.52 -1.11
N ASN A 19 -13.36 8.74 0.21
CA ASN A 19 -12.51 8.01 1.15
C ASN A 19 -13.31 7.61 2.41
N PRO A 20 -13.93 6.42 2.44
CA PRO A 20 -13.77 5.32 1.49
C PRO A 20 -14.54 5.49 0.16
N GLY A 21 -14.12 4.74 -0.86
CA GLY A 21 -14.74 4.71 -2.20
C GLY A 21 -13.96 3.83 -3.19
N PRO A 22 -14.30 3.88 -4.49
CA PRO A 22 -13.49 3.26 -5.54
C PRO A 22 -12.05 3.78 -5.50
N GLY A 23 -11.08 2.88 -5.41
CA GLY A 23 -9.67 3.24 -5.29
C GLY A 23 -8.80 2.52 -6.30
N GLY A 24 -7.65 3.11 -6.57
CA GLY A 24 -6.66 2.61 -7.53
C GLY A 24 -5.25 2.83 -7.04
N TYR A 25 -4.33 1.97 -7.47
CA TYR A 25 -2.90 2.10 -7.22
C TYR A 25 -2.14 2.16 -8.53
N GLY A 26 -1.03 2.90 -8.54
CA GLY A 26 -0.14 3.08 -9.68
C GLY A 26 1.31 2.84 -9.29
N ILE A 27 2.06 2.17 -10.17
CA ILE A 27 3.45 1.78 -9.90
C ILE A 27 4.28 1.97 -11.16
N VAL A 28 5.45 2.59 -11.03
CA VAL A 28 6.50 2.61 -12.04
C VAL A 28 7.74 1.92 -11.48
N LEU A 29 8.19 0.86 -12.13
CA LEU A 29 9.37 0.09 -11.76
C LEU A 29 10.47 0.28 -12.81
N LEU A 30 11.67 0.65 -12.35
CA LEU A 30 12.84 0.92 -13.17
C LEU A 30 13.98 -0.05 -12.81
N TYR A 31 14.55 -0.70 -13.82
CA TYR A 31 15.72 -1.57 -13.68
C TYR A 31 16.66 -1.39 -14.87
N GLY A 32 17.80 -0.71 -14.66
CA GLY A 32 18.72 -0.37 -15.74
C GLY A 32 18.03 0.47 -16.81
N ARG A 33 17.82 -0.11 -18.00
CA ARG A 33 17.12 0.52 -19.13
C ARG A 33 15.64 0.13 -19.22
N HIS A 34 15.19 -0.79 -18.38
CA HIS A 34 13.85 -1.33 -18.42
C HIS A 34 12.92 -0.52 -17.53
N ARG A 35 11.74 -0.21 -18.06
CA ARG A 35 10.63 0.44 -17.38
C ARG A 35 9.42 -0.48 -17.44
N LYS A 36 8.72 -0.63 -16.31
CA LYS A 36 7.46 -1.36 -16.23
C LYS A 36 6.45 -0.53 -15.44
N GLU A 37 5.24 -0.40 -15.99
CA GLU A 37 4.12 0.26 -15.33
C GLU A 37 3.09 -0.79 -14.92
N LEU A 38 2.54 -0.65 -13.73
CA LEU A 38 1.49 -1.51 -13.19
C LEU A 38 0.41 -0.65 -12.54
N TYR A 39 -0.83 -1.08 -12.65
CA TYR A 39 -1.96 -0.44 -11.98
C TYR A 39 -3.09 -1.45 -11.77
N GLY A 40 -3.97 -1.13 -10.83
CA GLY A 40 -5.16 -1.91 -10.50
C GLY A 40 -5.99 -1.15 -9.47
N GLY A 41 -7.20 -1.61 -9.20
CA GLY A 41 -8.11 -0.92 -8.29
C GLY A 41 -9.11 -1.84 -7.63
N PHE A 42 -9.88 -1.26 -6.70
CA PHE A 42 -10.92 -1.92 -5.93
C PHE A 42 -12.15 -1.03 -5.82
N ARG A 43 -13.35 -1.63 -5.80
CA ARG A 43 -14.62 -0.88 -5.80
C ARG A 43 -14.89 -0.10 -4.51
N LEU A 44 -14.37 -0.56 -3.38
CA LEU A 44 -14.54 0.07 -2.08
C LEU A 44 -13.30 -0.16 -1.21
N THR A 45 -12.50 0.88 -1.03
CA THR A 45 -11.26 0.86 -0.25
C THR A 45 -10.95 2.26 0.30
N THR A 46 -9.72 2.53 0.70
CA THR A 46 -9.26 3.85 1.19
C THR A 46 -7.96 4.25 0.52
N ASN A 47 -7.63 5.55 0.55
CA ASN A 47 -6.38 6.06 -0.02
C ASN A 47 -5.15 5.35 0.56
N ASN A 48 -5.07 5.27 1.90
CA ASN A 48 -3.94 4.63 2.58
C ASN A 48 -3.78 3.15 2.17
N ARG A 49 -4.88 2.43 1.93
CA ARG A 49 -4.80 1.03 1.47
C ARG A 49 -4.24 0.95 0.06
N MET A 50 -4.59 1.88 -0.82
CA MET A 50 -4.06 1.93 -2.19
C MET A 50 -2.58 2.30 -2.23
N GLU A 51 -2.16 3.29 -1.44
CA GLU A 51 -0.74 3.65 -1.29
C GLU A 51 0.09 2.44 -0.83
N MET A 52 -0.40 1.70 0.17
CA MET A 52 0.25 0.48 0.66
C MET A 52 0.23 -0.65 -0.38
N MET A 53 -0.89 -0.83 -1.08
CA MET A 53 -1.03 -1.87 -2.11
C MET A 53 -0.04 -1.64 -3.26
N ALA A 54 0.16 -0.39 -3.67
CA ALA A 54 1.14 -0.01 -4.69
C ALA A 54 2.54 -0.53 -4.32
N ALA A 55 3.00 -0.27 -3.10
CA ALA A 55 4.29 -0.74 -2.61
C ALA A 55 4.37 -2.28 -2.54
N ILE A 56 3.32 -2.93 -2.04
CA ILE A 56 3.25 -4.39 -1.95
C ILE A 56 3.36 -5.04 -3.33
N ILE A 57 2.56 -4.60 -4.30
CA ILE A 57 2.57 -5.16 -5.66
C ILE A 57 3.89 -4.85 -6.38
N GLY A 58 4.47 -3.68 -6.15
CA GLY A 58 5.78 -3.31 -6.68
C GLY A 58 6.87 -4.28 -6.22
N LEU A 59 6.97 -4.52 -4.91
CA LEU A 59 7.94 -5.46 -4.35
C LEU A 59 7.65 -6.91 -4.78
N ARG A 60 6.39 -7.35 -4.72
CA ARG A 60 5.96 -8.72 -5.08
C ARG A 60 6.21 -9.09 -6.53
N THR A 61 6.34 -8.10 -7.42
CA THR A 61 6.65 -8.33 -8.84
C THR A 61 8.07 -8.87 -9.05
N LEU A 62 8.97 -8.66 -8.09
CA LEU A 62 10.36 -9.08 -8.17
C LEU A 62 10.50 -10.58 -7.87
N LYS A 63 11.20 -11.28 -8.75
CA LYS A 63 11.33 -12.75 -8.69
C LYS A 63 12.55 -13.24 -7.90
N MET A 64 13.36 -12.31 -7.38
CA MET A 64 14.60 -12.61 -6.66
C MET A 64 14.95 -11.47 -5.71
N LYS A 65 15.86 -11.72 -4.77
CA LYS A 65 16.37 -10.69 -3.85
C LYS A 65 17.00 -9.53 -4.63
N CYS A 66 16.65 -8.30 -4.24
CA CYS A 66 17.08 -7.06 -4.90
C CYS A 66 17.39 -6.01 -3.83
N ALA A 67 18.22 -5.03 -4.19
CA ALA A 67 18.36 -3.77 -3.48
C ALA A 67 17.40 -2.76 -4.11
N ILE A 68 16.50 -2.18 -3.31
CA ILE A 68 15.33 -1.47 -3.80
C ILE A 68 15.20 -0.12 -3.11
N VAL A 69 14.97 0.93 -3.89
CA VAL A 69 14.47 2.21 -3.36
C VAL A 69 13.02 2.37 -3.78
N VAL A 70 12.14 2.52 -2.80
CA VAL A 70 10.72 2.81 -2.99
C VAL A 70 10.49 4.29 -2.71
N TYR A 71 10.05 5.03 -3.72
CA TYR A 71 9.61 6.41 -3.61
C TYR A 71 8.09 6.47 -3.51
N SER A 72 7.59 7.18 -2.50
CA SER A 72 6.16 7.43 -2.31
C SER A 72 5.96 8.79 -1.65
N ASP A 73 4.86 9.46 -1.95
CA ASP A 73 4.41 10.67 -1.25
C ASP A 73 3.52 10.39 -0.04
N SER A 74 3.15 9.12 0.19
CA SER A 74 2.49 8.67 1.40
C SER A 74 3.43 8.77 2.61
N GLN A 75 3.28 9.84 3.38
CA GLN A 75 3.95 9.97 4.67
C GLN A 75 3.56 8.82 5.59
N TYR A 76 2.31 8.38 5.57
CA TYR A 76 1.86 7.27 6.41
C TYR A 76 2.64 5.99 6.13
N LEU A 77 2.83 5.64 4.85
CA LEU A 77 3.63 4.49 4.43
C LEU A 77 5.09 4.66 4.84
N VAL A 78 5.73 5.75 4.41
CA VAL A 78 7.17 5.95 4.59
C VAL A 78 7.55 6.08 6.06
N ASP A 79 6.83 6.90 6.84
CA ASP A 79 7.12 7.08 8.26
C ASP A 79 6.91 5.78 9.04
N SER A 80 5.85 5.02 8.75
CA SER A 80 5.55 3.79 9.48
C SER A 80 6.65 2.74 9.31
N VAL A 81 7.31 2.70 8.15
CA VAL A 81 8.48 1.83 7.90
C VAL A 81 9.74 2.43 8.52
N THR A 82 10.09 3.66 8.14
CA THR A 82 11.39 4.28 8.49
C THR A 82 11.53 4.57 9.98
N LYS A 83 10.44 4.95 10.66
CA LYS A 83 10.42 5.17 12.12
C LYS A 83 10.19 3.88 12.91
N GLY A 84 10.09 2.73 12.25
CA GLY A 84 9.96 1.41 12.88
C GLY A 84 8.59 1.14 13.51
N TRP A 85 7.57 1.96 13.25
CA TRP A 85 6.25 1.79 13.85
C TRP A 85 5.59 0.49 13.41
N ALA A 86 5.62 0.16 12.13
CA ALA A 86 5.01 -1.06 11.59
C ALA A 86 5.63 -2.31 12.22
N LYS A 87 6.96 -2.35 12.36
CA LYS A 87 7.67 -3.43 13.07
C LYS A 87 7.29 -3.50 14.54
N GLY A 88 7.18 -2.35 15.22
CA GLY A 88 6.70 -2.26 16.60
C GLY A 88 5.27 -2.77 16.77
N TRP A 89 4.38 -2.45 15.82
CA TRP A 89 3.00 -2.97 15.82
C TRP A 89 2.99 -4.47 15.63
N ARG A 90 3.74 -5.03 14.66
CA ARG A 90 3.87 -6.48 14.43
C ARG A 90 4.31 -7.20 15.70
N ALA A 91 5.37 -6.70 16.35
CA ALA A 91 5.89 -7.27 17.60
C ALA A 91 4.90 -7.21 18.77
N ASN A 92 3.96 -6.25 18.76
CA ASN A 92 2.95 -6.04 19.80
C ASN A 92 1.56 -6.55 19.39
N GLY A 93 1.48 -7.57 18.54
CA GLY A 93 0.22 -8.18 18.11
C GLY A 93 -0.70 -7.22 17.37
N TRP A 94 -0.11 -6.38 16.50
CA TRP A 94 -0.78 -5.35 15.71
C TRP A 94 -1.54 -4.30 16.53
N ARG A 95 -1.00 -3.93 17.70
CA ARG A 95 -1.52 -2.84 18.53
C ARG A 95 -0.67 -1.58 18.40
N ARG A 96 -1.32 -0.46 18.08
CA ARG A 96 -0.69 0.87 18.06
C ARG A 96 -0.45 1.40 19.47
N ASN A 97 -1.38 1.13 20.37
CA ASN A 97 -1.27 1.39 21.81
C ASN A 97 -2.20 0.46 22.59
N LYS A 98 -2.31 0.66 23.92
CA LYS A 98 -3.16 -0.17 24.79
C LYS A 98 -4.63 -0.25 24.34
N LYS A 99 -5.16 0.81 23.73
CA LYS A 99 -6.58 0.93 23.36
C LYS A 99 -6.84 0.69 21.87
N GLN A 100 -5.87 0.98 21.00
CA GLN A 100 -6.07 1.04 19.56
C GLN A 100 -5.24 -0.01 18.83
N LYS A 101 -5.90 -0.76 17.92
CA LYS A 101 -5.22 -1.61 16.94
C LYS A 101 -4.54 -0.75 15.88
N ALA A 102 -3.48 -1.27 15.27
CA ALA A 102 -2.93 -0.71 14.06
C ALA A 102 -3.94 -0.90 12.92
N ILE A 103 -4.21 0.15 12.16
CA ILE A 103 -5.03 0.06 10.95
C ILE A 103 -4.22 -0.68 9.86
N ASN A 104 -4.92 -1.36 8.94
CA ASN A 104 -4.31 -2.06 7.81
C ASN A 104 -3.23 -3.10 8.18
N ALA A 105 -3.36 -3.76 9.34
CA ALA A 105 -2.43 -4.81 9.78
C ALA A 105 -2.23 -5.91 8.72
N ASP A 106 -3.29 -6.25 7.96
CA ASP A 106 -3.27 -7.19 6.85
C ASP A 106 -2.32 -6.79 5.71
N LEU A 107 -2.19 -5.50 5.42
CA LEU A 107 -1.27 -4.98 4.40
C LEU A 107 0.12 -4.79 5.00
N TRP A 108 0.23 -4.36 6.26
CA TRP A 108 1.52 -4.22 6.94
C TRP A 108 2.26 -5.54 7.09
N GLU A 109 1.56 -6.63 7.43
CA GLU A 109 2.15 -7.97 7.51
C GLU A 109 2.79 -8.34 6.16
N GLN A 110 2.02 -8.24 5.07
CA GLN A 110 2.50 -8.53 3.72
C GLN A 110 3.68 -7.66 3.29
N LEU A 111 3.63 -6.36 3.60
CA LEU A 111 4.70 -5.44 3.23
C LEU A 111 5.99 -5.74 4.00
N LEU A 112 5.89 -6.01 5.31
CA LEU A 112 7.06 -6.34 6.13
C LEU A 112 7.71 -7.66 5.69
N ASP A 113 6.92 -8.68 5.34
CA ASP A 113 7.44 -9.94 4.78
C ASP A 113 8.23 -9.72 3.49
N LEU A 114 7.74 -8.85 2.60
CA LEU A 114 8.46 -8.48 1.37
C LEU A 114 9.72 -7.68 1.67
N CYS A 115 9.69 -6.78 2.66
CA CYS A 115 10.86 -6.05 3.12
C CYS A 115 11.92 -6.94 3.79
N GLU A 116 11.56 -8.15 4.26
CA GLU A 116 12.52 -9.14 4.75
C GLU A 116 13.15 -9.96 3.61
N GLN A 117 12.45 -10.10 2.48
CA GLN A 117 12.94 -10.79 1.28
C GLN A 117 13.90 -9.94 0.44
N HIS A 118 13.82 -8.61 0.53
CA HIS A 118 14.62 -7.66 -0.22
C HIS A 118 15.41 -6.71 0.69
N GLU A 119 16.37 -5.98 0.13
CA GLU A 119 17.00 -4.84 0.82
C GLU A 119 16.27 -3.57 0.40
N VAL A 120 15.29 -3.13 1.19
CA VAL A 120 14.37 -2.04 0.81
C VAL A 120 14.65 -0.77 1.61
N THR A 121 14.78 0.35 0.91
CA THR A 121 14.76 1.70 1.47
C THR A 121 13.51 2.43 1.00
N PHE A 122 12.85 3.14 1.90
CA PHE A 122 11.71 4.00 1.58
C PHE A 122 12.14 5.46 1.64
N GLU A 123 11.83 6.20 0.59
CA GLU A 123 12.15 7.61 0.45
C GLU A 123 10.85 8.39 0.24
N TRP A 124 10.60 9.35 1.11
CA TRP A 124 9.43 10.22 0.97
C TRP A 124 9.72 11.29 -0.08
N VAL A 125 8.81 11.42 -1.04
CA VAL A 125 8.83 12.52 -2.00
C VAL A 125 7.64 13.43 -1.76
N ARG A 126 7.77 14.70 -2.09
CA ARG A 126 6.62 15.60 -2.05
C ARG A 126 5.72 15.29 -3.26
N GLY A 127 4.44 15.00 -3.01
CA GLY A 127 3.44 14.81 -4.06
C GLY A 127 3.32 16.04 -4.97
N HIS A 128 3.07 15.81 -6.26
CA HIS A 128 2.90 16.83 -7.31
C HIS A 128 4.01 17.90 -7.39
N ALA A 129 5.25 17.54 -7.04
CA ALA A 129 6.39 18.45 -7.02
C ALA A 129 7.31 18.34 -8.26
N GLY A 130 6.79 17.88 -9.41
CA GLY A 130 7.59 17.73 -10.64
C GLY A 130 8.37 16.42 -10.74
N ASN A 131 8.07 15.43 -9.89
CA ASN A 131 8.64 14.09 -10.04
C ASN A 131 7.84 13.31 -11.08
N VAL A 132 8.39 13.22 -12.29
CA VAL A 132 7.77 12.59 -13.46
C VAL A 132 7.24 11.19 -13.16
N GLU A 133 7.96 10.39 -12.39
CA GLU A 133 7.54 9.00 -12.13
C GLU A 133 6.48 8.90 -11.04
N ASN A 134 6.49 9.79 -10.05
CA ASN A 134 5.40 9.87 -9.07
C ASN A 134 4.12 10.40 -9.71
N GLU A 135 4.22 11.43 -10.55
CA GLU A 135 3.08 11.95 -11.33
C GLU A 135 2.52 10.89 -12.29
N ARG A 136 3.39 10.02 -12.83
CA ARG A 136 2.93 8.90 -13.61
C ARG A 136 2.17 7.87 -12.77
N CYS A 137 2.63 7.61 -11.53
CA CYS A 137 1.91 6.73 -10.61
C CYS A 137 0.53 7.30 -10.24
N ASP A 138 0.42 8.60 -9.96
CA ASP A 138 -0.85 9.30 -9.72
C ASP A 138 -1.83 9.09 -10.88
N GLN A 139 -1.40 9.36 -12.12
CA GLN A 139 -2.22 9.16 -13.32
C GLN A 139 -2.71 7.71 -13.45
N LEU A 140 -1.84 6.74 -13.15
CA LEU A 140 -2.17 5.32 -13.20
C LEU A 140 -3.17 4.94 -12.10
N ALA A 141 -2.99 5.46 -10.89
CA ALA A 141 -3.88 5.24 -9.75
C ALA A 141 -5.28 5.83 -9.99
N VAL A 142 -5.35 7.09 -10.43
CA VAL A 142 -6.61 7.77 -10.79
C VAL A 142 -7.32 7.02 -11.91
N ARG A 143 -6.59 6.62 -12.97
CA ARG A 143 -7.16 5.83 -14.06
C ARG A 143 -7.76 4.51 -13.56
N ALA A 144 -7.07 3.83 -12.65
CA ALA A 144 -7.54 2.56 -12.10
C ALA A 144 -8.79 2.74 -11.23
N ALA A 145 -8.85 3.79 -10.41
CA ALA A 145 -10.00 4.09 -9.55
C ALA A 145 -11.28 4.40 -10.34
N GLN A 146 -11.15 4.85 -11.59
CA GLN A 146 -12.27 5.19 -12.48
C GLN A 146 -12.76 4.00 -13.33
N GLN A 147 -12.13 2.83 -13.25
CA GLN A 147 -12.58 1.67 -14.03
C GLN A 147 -13.94 1.15 -13.53
N GLU A 148 -14.72 0.62 -14.45
CA GLU A 148 -15.95 -0.12 -14.13
C GLU A 148 -15.61 -1.54 -13.63
N ASP A 149 -16.56 -2.16 -12.94
CA ASP A 149 -16.48 -3.56 -12.47
C ASP A 149 -15.23 -3.89 -11.62
N LEU A 150 -14.76 -2.92 -10.81
CA LEU A 150 -13.64 -3.12 -9.92
C LEU A 150 -13.91 -4.27 -8.91
N PRO A 151 -12.91 -5.11 -8.62
CA PRO A 151 -13.06 -6.19 -7.65
C PRO A 151 -13.22 -5.63 -6.22
N PRO A 152 -13.78 -6.43 -5.29
CA PRO A 152 -13.85 -6.05 -3.88
C PRO A 152 -12.48 -6.03 -3.20
N ASP A 153 -12.25 -5.06 -2.31
CA ASP A 153 -11.18 -5.14 -1.31
C ASP A 153 -11.71 -5.95 -0.13
N ILE A 154 -11.66 -7.27 -0.28
CA ILE A 154 -12.33 -8.24 0.64
C ILE A 154 -11.99 -7.97 2.11
N VAL A 155 -10.74 -7.64 2.43
CA VAL A 155 -10.34 -7.42 3.83
C VAL A 155 -10.88 -6.10 4.38
N TYR A 156 -11.00 -5.07 3.54
CA TYR A 156 -11.62 -3.81 3.92
C TYR A 156 -13.12 -3.96 4.09
N GLU A 157 -13.80 -4.54 3.10
CA GLU A 157 -15.26 -4.69 3.09
C GLU A 157 -15.73 -5.61 4.23
N ASN A 158 -15.09 -6.77 4.46
CA ASN A 158 -15.48 -7.67 5.55
C ASN A 158 -15.30 -7.06 6.94
N LYS A 159 -14.38 -6.10 7.13
CA LYS A 159 -14.24 -5.39 8.42
C LYS A 159 -15.41 -4.45 8.67
N GLN A 160 -15.97 -3.85 7.63
CA GLN A 160 -17.17 -3.01 7.78
C GLN A 160 -18.38 -3.83 8.19
N ASP A 161 -18.54 -5.05 7.64
CA ASP A 161 -19.64 -5.94 7.99
C ASP A 161 -19.65 -6.34 9.48
N ILE A 162 -18.47 -6.43 10.11
CA ILE A 162 -18.32 -6.77 11.53
C ILE A 162 -18.57 -5.55 12.44
N GLU A 163 -18.42 -4.33 11.92
CA GLU A 163 -18.60 -3.07 12.66
C GLU A 163 -20.00 -2.46 12.53
N LEU A 164 -20.90 -3.07 11.75
CA LEU A 164 -22.31 -2.67 11.71
C LEU A 164 -22.92 -2.80 13.12
N PRO A 165 -23.59 -1.75 13.64
CA PRO A 165 -24.25 -1.84 14.93
C PRO A 165 -25.28 -2.98 14.86
N ILE A 166 -25.16 -3.95 15.76
CA ILE A 166 -26.30 -4.78 16.13
C ILE A 166 -27.39 -3.77 16.51
N LEU A 167 -28.45 -3.68 15.71
CA LEU A 167 -29.66 -3.00 16.13
C LEU A 167 -30.18 -3.82 17.31
N ASP A 168 -29.78 -3.44 18.53
CA ASP A 168 -30.41 -3.87 19.77
C ASP A 168 -31.88 -3.42 19.69
N GLY A 169 -32.72 -4.32 19.20
CA GLY A 169 -34.05 -3.94 18.76
C GLY A 169 -34.89 -5.11 18.29
N LEU A 170 -34.95 -6.16 19.11
CA LEU A 170 -36.15 -6.98 19.24
C LEU A 170 -36.35 -7.27 20.72
N ASP A 171 -36.94 -6.28 21.42
CA ASP A 171 -37.79 -6.53 22.58
C ASP A 171 -38.86 -7.54 22.13
N LEU A 172 -38.67 -8.80 22.50
CA LEU A 172 -39.75 -9.77 22.53
C LEU A 172 -40.37 -9.67 23.92
N GLN A 173 -41.64 -9.26 23.92
CA GLN A 173 -42.56 -9.27 25.05
C GLN A 173 -42.53 -10.60 25.82
#